data_AF-A0A183EYS8-F1
#
_entry.id   AF-A0A183EYS8-F1
#
_cell.length_a   1.000
_cell.length_b   1.000
_cell.length_c   1.000
_cell.angle_alpha   90.00
_cell.angle_beta   90.00
_cell.angle_gamma   90.00
#
_symmetry.space_group_name_H-M   'P 1'
#
loop_
_entity.id
_entity.type
_entity.pdbx_description
1 polymer ?
#
loop_
_entity_poly.entity_id
_entity_poly.type
_entity_poly.pdbx_seq_one_letter_code
_entity_poly.pdbx_strand_id
1 'polypeptide(L)'
;LPPSPPHGIINEYRIRHTPSDQLNYKEVRVHGSRLQCSDASKRDRLCYRVVDLEPEQEYDIQAAAHTEGGAWGEWSEPMSARTHEQSKAFLEETSSADLF
;
A
#
# COMPACT_ATOMS: atom_id res chain seq x y z
N LEU A 1 -35.91 1.73 -2.85
CA LEU A 1 -34.80 1.17 -3.65
C LEU A 1 -33.62 1.00 -2.71
N PRO A 2 -32.96 -0.18 -2.65
CA PRO A 2 -31.69 -0.29 -1.95
C PRO A 2 -30.67 0.68 -2.58
N PRO A 3 -29.72 1.23 -1.82
CA PRO A 3 -28.72 2.12 -2.39
C PRO A 3 -27.93 1.38 -3.47
N SER A 4 -27.72 2.04 -4.61
CA SER A 4 -26.86 1.55 -5.68
C SER A 4 -25.65 2.47 -5.76
N PRO A 5 -24.41 1.96 -5.65
CA PRO A 5 -24.02 0.55 -5.50
C PRO A 5 -24.40 -0.04 -4.12
N PRO A 6 -24.62 -1.37 -4.01
CA PRO A 6 -25.01 -2.03 -2.77
C PRO A 6 -24.01 -1.86 -1.60
N HIS A 7 -22.78 -1.41 -1.90
CA HIS A 7 -21.70 -1.20 -0.93
C HIS A 7 -21.05 0.20 -1.04
N GLY A 8 -21.74 1.16 -1.68
CA GLY A 8 -21.20 2.50 -1.97
C GLY A 8 -19.96 2.48 -2.87
N ILE A 9 -19.30 3.62 -3.02
CA ILE A 9 -18.07 3.78 -3.82
C ILE A 9 -16.87 3.71 -2.88
N ILE A 10 -15.87 2.88 -3.21
CA ILE A 10 -14.61 2.88 -2.45
C ILE A 10 -13.81 4.12 -2.85
N ASN A 11 -13.47 4.96 -1.87
CA ASN A 11 -12.77 6.23 -2.12
C ASN A 11 -11.38 6.32 -1.47
N GLU A 12 -11.16 5.62 -0.35
CA GLU A 12 -9.89 5.66 0.37
C GLU A 12 -9.43 4.27 0.79
N TYR A 13 -8.13 4.17 1.05
CA TYR A 13 -7.48 2.99 1.58
C TYR A 13 -6.64 3.39 2.78
N ARG A 14 -6.60 2.50 3.78
CA ARG A 14 -5.61 2.54 4.85
C ARG A 14 -4.71 1.32 4.71
N ILE A 15 -3.42 1.55 4.87
CA ILE A 15 -2.40 0.51 4.79
C ILE A 15 -1.67 0.53 6.13
N ARG A 16 -1.50 -0.63 6.75
CA ARG A 16 -0.70 -0.78 7.96
C ARG A 16 0.42 -1.77 7.74
N HIS A 17 1.55 -1.52 8.37
CA HIS A 17 2.68 -2.44 8.39
C HIS A 17 3.38 -2.42 9.75
N THR A 18 3.99 -3.54 10.09
CA THR A 18 4.78 -3.73 11.31
C THR A 18 5.84 -4.79 11.04
N PRO A 19 7.04 -4.75 11.66
CA PRO A 19 7.90 -5.92 11.65
C PRO A 19 7.12 -7.13 12.17
N SER A 20 7.33 -8.30 11.56
CA SER A 20 6.60 -9.50 11.95
C SER A 20 6.75 -9.79 13.45
N ASP A 21 5.70 -10.37 14.03
CA ASP A 21 5.55 -10.64 15.47
C ASP A 21 5.49 -9.40 16.37
N GLN A 22 5.38 -8.18 15.81
CA GLN A 22 5.14 -6.96 16.57
C GLN A 22 3.71 -6.43 16.37
N LEU A 23 3.20 -5.67 17.35
CA LEU A 23 1.84 -5.10 17.33
C LEU A 23 1.82 -3.57 17.14
N ASN A 24 2.98 -2.96 16.97
CA ASN A 24 3.18 -1.52 16.79
C ASN A 24 3.02 -1.10 15.32
N TYR A 25 1.82 -1.29 14.77
CA TYR A 25 1.52 -0.96 13.38
C TYR A 25 1.70 0.54 13.08
N LYS A 26 2.48 0.82 12.03
CA LYS A 26 2.46 2.11 11.34
C LYS A 26 1.33 2.09 10.32
N GLU A 27 0.38 3.04 10.42
CA GLU A 27 -0.75 3.18 9.50
C GLU A 27 -0.60 4.44 8.63
N VAL A 28 -0.99 4.33 7.37
CA VAL A 28 -1.14 5.45 6.45
C VAL A 28 -2.52 5.40 5.80
N ARG A 29 -3.09 6.58 5.52
CA ARG A 29 -4.34 6.74 4.77
C ARG A 29 -4.09 7.45 3.47
N VAL A 30 -4.71 6.96 2.40
CA VAL A 30 -4.48 7.45 1.05
C VAL A 30 -5.76 7.36 0.24
N HIS A 31 -6.05 8.43 -0.48
CA HIS A 31 -7.17 8.46 -1.42
C HIS A 31 -6.88 7.52 -2.62
N GLY A 32 -7.89 6.82 -3.12
CA GLY A 32 -7.72 5.84 -4.20
C GLY A 32 -7.08 6.42 -5.46
N SER A 33 -7.34 7.70 -5.77
CA SER A 33 -6.74 8.40 -6.91
C SER A 33 -5.22 8.64 -6.80
N ARG A 34 -4.64 8.46 -5.59
CA ARG A 34 -3.20 8.57 -5.35
C ARG A 34 -2.49 7.23 -5.37
N LEU A 35 -3.23 6.12 -5.48
CA LEU A 35 -2.65 4.78 -5.59
C LEU A 35 -2.26 4.51 -7.03
N GLN A 36 -0.99 4.24 -7.27
CA GLN A 36 -0.47 4.02 -8.61
C GLN A 36 0.68 3.01 -8.59
N CYS A 37 0.60 2.04 -9.50
CA CYS A 37 1.69 1.09 -9.72
C CYS A 37 2.78 1.74 -10.56
N SER A 38 4.05 1.45 -10.24
CA SER A 38 5.19 1.91 -11.05
C SER A 38 5.23 1.29 -12.45
N ASP A 39 4.55 0.16 -12.64
CA ASP A 39 4.45 -0.55 -13.91
C ASP A 39 3.20 -0.11 -14.69
N ALA A 40 3.41 0.53 -15.84
CA ALA A 40 2.36 1.04 -16.70
C ALA A 40 1.44 -0.06 -17.27
N SER A 41 1.86 -1.33 -17.29
CA SER A 41 0.99 -2.45 -17.69
C SER A 41 -0.06 -2.79 -16.63
N LYS A 42 0.08 -2.26 -15.40
CA LYS A 42 -0.82 -2.52 -14.26
C LYS A 42 -1.67 -1.30 -13.89
N ARG A 43 -1.96 -0.42 -14.85
CA ARG A 43 -2.75 0.81 -14.63
C ARG A 43 -4.14 0.57 -14.04
N ASP A 44 -4.71 -0.61 -14.26
CA ASP A 44 -6.02 -1.00 -13.69
C ASP A 44 -5.93 -1.48 -12.23
N ARG A 45 -4.73 -1.52 -11.65
CA ARG A 45 -4.49 -1.90 -10.26
C ARG A 45 -4.12 -0.69 -9.41
N LEU A 46 -4.51 -0.76 -8.14
CA LEU A 46 -4.11 0.20 -7.13
C LEU A 46 -2.87 -0.33 -6.41
N CYS A 47 -1.80 0.46 -6.38
CA CYS A 47 -0.58 0.12 -5.66
C CYS A 47 -0.20 1.24 -4.69
N TYR A 48 0.32 0.85 -3.54
CA TYR A 48 0.93 1.74 -2.56
C TYR A 48 2.38 1.32 -2.32
N ARG A 49 3.30 2.28 -2.21
CA ARG A 49 4.69 2.02 -1.87
C ARG A 49 4.93 2.32 -0.40
N VAL A 50 5.26 1.29 0.37
CA VAL A 50 5.76 1.46 1.73
C VAL A 50 7.24 1.81 1.66
N VAL A 51 7.66 2.82 2.43
CA VAL A 51 9.03 3.37 2.45
C VAL A 51 9.56 3.38 3.89
N ASP A 52 10.83 3.73 4.07
CA ASP A 52 11.48 3.85 5.38
C ASP A 52 11.39 2.56 6.22
N LEU A 53 11.62 1.42 5.55
CA LEU A 53 11.69 0.10 6.17
C LEU A 53 13.14 -0.30 6.43
N GLU A 54 13.37 -1.00 7.53
CA GLU A 54 14.68 -1.57 7.85
C GLU A 54 15.01 -2.68 6.84
N PRO A 55 16.26 -2.81 6.37
CA PRO A 55 16.67 -3.89 5.48
C PRO A 55 16.74 -5.23 6.21
N GLU A 56 16.64 -6.34 5.45
CA GLU A 56 16.75 -7.70 5.96
C GLU A 56 15.75 -8.06 7.09
N GLN A 57 14.58 -7.44 7.05
CA GLN A 57 13.54 -7.57 8.06
C GLN A 57 12.23 -8.07 7.43
N GLU A 58 11.57 -9.02 8.08
CA GLU A 58 10.22 -9.47 7.71
C GLU A 58 9.18 -8.48 8.25
N TYR A 59 8.21 -8.11 7.41
CA TYR A 59 7.10 -7.22 7.76
C TYR A 59 5.76 -7.87 7.43
N ASP A 60 4.78 -7.67 8.31
CA ASP A 60 3.38 -7.99 8.05
C ASP A 60 2.64 -6.74 7.58
N ILE A 61 1.95 -6.85 6.44
CA ILE A 61 1.30 -5.75 5.74
C ILE A 61 -0.18 -6.08 5.54
N GLN A 62 -1.05 -5.11 5.79
CA GLN A 62 -2.49 -5.23 5.59
C GLN A 62 -3.07 -3.95 5.01
N ALA A 63 -4.18 -4.08 4.27
CA ALA A 63 -4.92 -2.95 3.74
C ALA A 63 -6.42 -3.08 4.07
N ALA A 64 -7.10 -1.94 4.18
CA ALA A 64 -8.55 -1.89 4.28
C ALA A 64 -9.09 -0.74 3.42
N ALA A 65 -10.28 -0.94 2.85
CA ALA A 65 -10.97 0.05 2.03
C ALA A 65 -11.98 0.86 2.86
N HIS A 66 -12.22 2.09 2.45
CA HIS A 66 -13.28 2.94 2.97
C HIS A 66 -14.35 3.14 1.91
N THR A 67 -15.61 3.01 2.31
CA THR A 67 -16.76 3.36 1.48
C THR A 67 -17.14 4.82 1.70
N GLU A 68 -17.32 5.58 0.63
CA GLU A 68 -17.81 6.97 0.68
C GLU A 68 -19.16 7.06 1.43
N GLY A 69 -19.21 7.89 2.47
CA GLY A 69 -20.39 8.01 3.35
C GLY A 69 -20.64 6.79 4.25
N GLY A 70 -19.74 5.81 4.23
CA GLY A 70 -19.80 4.59 5.03
C GLY A 70 -18.69 4.51 6.08
N ALA A 71 -18.36 3.28 6.47
CA ALA A 71 -17.29 2.98 7.41
C ALA A 71 -16.08 2.36 6.68
N TRP A 72 -14.99 2.21 7.43
CA TRP A 72 -13.88 1.36 7.01
C TRP A 72 -14.28 -0.10 7.03
N GLY A 73 -13.85 -0.85 6.02
CA GLY A 73 -13.90 -2.30 6.03
C GLY A 73 -12.90 -2.93 7.00
N GLU A 74 -13.03 -4.24 7.15
CA GLU A 74 -12.06 -5.06 7.85
C GLU A 74 -10.69 -5.01 7.17
N TRP A 75 -9.65 -5.31 7.94
CA TRP A 75 -8.31 -5.50 7.40
C TRP A 75 -8.27 -6.75 6.52
N SER A 76 -7.51 -6.68 5.43
CA SER A 76 -7.18 -7.87 4.63
C SER A 76 -6.46 -8.92 5.47
N GLU A 77 -6.39 -10.15 4.95
CA GLU A 77 -5.42 -11.11 5.46
C GLU A 77 -4.00 -10.51 5.44
N PRO A 78 -3.16 -10.81 6.45
CA PRO A 78 -1.80 -10.32 6.50
C PRO A 78 -0.98 -10.92 5.36
N MET A 79 -0.21 -10.06 4.70
CA MET A 79 0.82 -10.45 3.74
C MET A 79 2.19 -10.20 4.38
N SER A 80 3.02 -11.24 4.46
CA SER A 80 4.40 -11.11 4.93
C SER A 80 5.34 -10.86 3.75
N ALA A 81 6.29 -9.95 3.94
CA ALA A 81 7.34 -9.68 2.97
C ALA A 81 8.66 -9.32 3.65
N ARG A 82 9.75 -9.88 3.13
CA ARG A 82 11.12 -9.56 3.56
C ARG A 82 11.69 -8.39 2.77
N THR A 83 12.22 -7.41 3.48
CA THR A 83 13.04 -6.34 2.88
C THR A 83 14.46 -6.82 2.63
N HIS A 84 15.12 -6.21 1.66
CA HIS A 84 16.52 -6.47 1.35
C HIS A 84 17.33 -5.19 1.39
N GLU A 85 18.64 -5.32 1.62
CA GLU A 85 19.54 -4.18 1.54
C GLU A 85 19.52 -3.57 0.13
N GLN A 86 19.20 -2.28 0.03
CA GLN A 86 19.33 -1.56 -1.23
C GLN A 86 20.81 -1.36 -1.52
N SER A 87 21.31 -2.04 -2.56
CA SER A 87 22.67 -1.79 -3.04
C SER A 87 22.75 -0.39 -3.66
N LYS A 88 23.90 0.29 -3.48
CA LYS A 88 24.13 1.63 -4.07
C LYS A 88 23.92 1.66 -5.59
N ALA A 89 24.17 0.55 -6.29
CA ALA A 89 23.92 0.44 -7.72
C ALA A 89 22.44 0.61 -8.09
N PHE A 90 21.51 0.12 -7.26
CA PHE A 90 20.07 0.26 -7.49
C PHE A 90 19.59 1.72 -7.31
N LEU A 91 20.23 2.47 -6.40
CA LEU A 91 19.94 3.88 -6.17
C LEU A 91 20.37 4.76 -7.35
N GLU A 92 21.49 4.44 -8.01
CA GLU A 92 21.95 5.16 -9.21
C GLU A 92 21.06 4.89 -10.43
N GLU A 93 20.57 3.66 -10.61
CA GLU A 93 19.64 3.32 -11.70
C GLU A 93 18.26 3.96 -11.54
N THR A 94 17.73 4.02 -10.31
CA THR A 94 16.42 4.63 -10.04
C THR A 94 16.45 6.16 -10.05
N SER A 95 17.55 6.77 -9.60
CA SER A 95 17.78 8.23 -9.69
C SER A 95 17.88 8.72 -11.14
N SER A 96 18.48 7.91 -12.02
CA SER A 96 18.62 8.27 -13.44
C SER A 96 17.32 8.14 -14.24
N ALA A 97 16.29 7.46 -13.72
CA ALA A 97 15.00 7.27 -14.38
C ALA A 97 14.01 8.43 -14.15
N ASP A 98 14.32 9.38 -13.24
CA ASP A 98 13.53 10.59 -12.96
C ASP A 98 13.96 11.81 -13.82
N LEU A 99 14.82 11.59 -14.83
CA LEU A 99 15.31 12.63 -15.75
C LEU A 99 14.94 12.32 -17.21
N PHE A 100 13.66 12.12 -17.53
CA PHE A 100 13.13 12.24 -18.90
C PHE A 100 11.69 12.74 -18.91
#